data_AF-A0A1H4EQR7-F1
#
_entry.id   AF-A0A1H4EQR7-F1
#
_cell.length_a   1.000
_cell.length_b   1.000
_cell.length_c   1.000
_cell.angle_alpha   90.00
_cell.angle_beta   90.00
_cell.angle_gamma   90.00
#
_symmetry.space_group_name_H-M   'P 1'
#
loop_
_entity.id
_entity.type
_entity.pdbx_description
1 polymer ?
#
loop_
_entity_poly.entity_id
_entity_poly.type
_entity_poly.pdbx_seq_one_letter_code
_entity_poly.pdbx_strand_id
1 'polypeptide(L)' 'MQLNEQIAAIANTLLPSFIPKDQTETTLSFHFTLPPDSSYKVFFEKDAKAKWQFLRYEEVLR' A
#
# COMPACT_ATOMS: atom_id res chain seq x y z
N MET A 1 -9.40 -10.91 13.45
CA MET A 1 -8.45 -10.40 12.46
C MET A 1 -8.97 -9.03 12.06
N GLN A 2 -8.20 -7.98 12.32
CA GLN A 2 -8.64 -6.61 12.04
C GLN A 2 -8.43 -6.31 10.54
N LEU A 3 -9.38 -5.64 9.89
CA LEU A 3 -9.37 -5.35 8.44
C LEU A 3 -8.06 -4.65 7.97
N ASN A 4 -7.48 -3.81 8.82
CA ASN A 4 -6.19 -3.16 8.59
C ASN A 4 -5.04 -4.17 8.39
N GLU A 5 -5.00 -5.27 9.14
CA GLU A 5 -3.96 -6.30 9.04
C GLU A 5 -4.07 -7.02 7.70
N GLN A 6 -5.30 -7.31 7.24
CA GLN A 6 -5.56 -7.92 5.95
C GLN A 6 -5.12 -7.00 4.80
N ILE A 7 -5.52 -5.72 4.85
CA ILE A 7 -5.13 -4.70 3.87
C ILE A 7 -3.61 -4.54 3.83
N ALA A 8 -2.96 -4.44 4.99
CA ALA A 8 -1.51 -4.32 5.08
C ALA A 8 -0.78 -5.56 4.52
N ALA A 9 -1.28 -6.78 4.79
CA ALA A 9 -0.68 -8.01 4.27
C ALA A 9 -0.77 -8.09 2.73
N ILE A 10 -1.93 -7.74 2.17
CA ILE A 10 -2.15 -7.70 0.71
C ILE A 10 -1.28 -6.61 0.08
N ALA A 11 -1.27 -5.42 0.67
CA ALA A 11 -0.47 -4.30 0.20
C ALA A 11 1.03 -4.62 0.22
N ASN A 12 1.55 -5.28 1.27
CA ASN A 12 2.94 -5.72 1.32
C ASN A 12 3.28 -6.79 0.28
N THR A 13 2.32 -7.65 -0.07
CA THR A 13 2.49 -8.66 -1.12
C THR A 13 2.55 -8.01 -2.51
N LEU A 14 1.76 -6.97 -2.73
CA LEU A 14 1.71 -6.22 -3.98
C LEU A 14 2.89 -5.24 -4.12
N LEU A 15 3.36 -4.67 -3.01
CA LEU A 15 4.37 -3.62 -2.92
C LEU A 15 5.55 -3.82 -3.89
N PRO A 16 6.23 -4.99 -3.98
CA PRO A 16 7.38 -5.17 -4.88
C PRO A 16 7.10 -4.85 -6.35
N SER A 17 5.85 -5.00 -6.79
CA SER A 17 5.42 -4.70 -8.17
C SER A 17 5.20 -3.20 -8.42
N PHE A 18 5.00 -2.42 -7.35
CA PHE A 18 4.74 -0.99 -7.40
C PHE A 18 5.96 -0.13 -7.04
N ILE A 19 7.04 -0.73 -6.49
CA ILE A 19 8.25 0.02 -6.12
C ILE A 19 8.75 0.83 -7.33
N PRO A 20 8.90 2.17 -7.21
CA PRO A 20 9.35 2.99 -8.31
C PRO A 20 10.80 2.63 -8.64
N LYS A 21 11.14 2.69 -9.94
CA LYS A 21 12.53 2.55 -10.37
C LYS A 21 13.39 3.73 -9.92
N ASP A 22 12.74 4.87 -9.71
CA ASP A 22 13.39 6.06 -9.18
C ASP A 22 13.68 5.89 -7.68
N GLN A 23 14.95 6.02 -7.32
CA GLN A 23 15.41 5.82 -5.95
C GLN A 23 15.21 7.07 -5.08
N THR A 24 14.90 8.23 -5.69
CA THR A 24 14.60 9.48 -4.97
C THR A 24 13.20 9.51 -4.40
N GLU A 25 12.31 8.63 -4.87
CA GLU A 25 10.95 8.52 -4.36
C GLU A 25 10.97 8.03 -2.91
N THR A 26 10.39 8.84 -2.04
CA THR A 26 10.21 8.55 -0.62
C THR A 26 8.78 8.15 -0.27
N THR A 27 7.84 8.33 -1.20
CA THR A 27 6.42 8.00 -1.01
C THR A 27 5.90 7.14 -2.14
N LEU A 28 5.02 6.21 -1.82
CA LEU A 28 4.37 5.35 -2.80
C LEU A 28 2.91 5.16 -2.43
N SER A 29 2.04 5.18 -3.42
CA SER A 29 0.64 4.82 -3.21
C SER A 29 0.09 4.09 -4.41
N PHE A 30 -0.79 3.13 -4.16
CA PHE A 30 -1.50 2.40 -5.21
C PHE A 30 -2.88 1.98 -4.73
N HIS A 31 -3.72 1.62 -5.69
CA HIS A 31 -5.09 1.18 -5.45
C HIS A 31 -5.19 -0.31 -5.74
N PHE A 32 -5.95 -1.02 -4.93
CA PHE A 32 -6.34 -2.40 -5.22
C PHE A 32 -7.80 -2.63 -4.84
N THR A 33 -8.42 -3.61 -5.49
CA THR A 33 -9.81 -3.98 -5.26
C THR A 33 -9.86 -5.36 -4.62
N LEU A 34 -10.57 -5.45 -3.50
CA LEU A 34 -10.92 -6.71 -2.86
C LEU A 34 -12.33 -7.12 -3.31
N PRO A 35 -12.49 -8.32 -3.88
CA PRO A 35 -13.80 -8.89 -4.10
C PRO A 35 -14.57 -8.96 -2.77
N PRO A 36 -15.89 -8.67 -2.75
CA PRO A 36 -16.75 -8.48 -3.92
C PRO A 36 -16.79 -7.06 -4.52
N ASP A 37 -16.58 -5.97 -3.76
CA ASP A 37 -16.72 -4.60 -4.30
C ASP A 37 -15.94 -3.51 -3.52
N SER A 38 -15.00 -3.88 -2.66
CA SER A 38 -14.29 -2.90 -1.82
C SER A 38 -12.97 -2.48 -2.47
N SER A 39 -12.84 -1.21 -2.83
CA SER A 39 -11.57 -0.66 -3.33
C SER A 39 -10.84 0.08 -2.23
N TYR A 40 -9.54 -0.12 -2.14
CA TYR A 40 -8.68 0.51 -1.15
C TYR A 40 -7.50 1.19 -1.82
N LYS A 41 -7.18 2.38 -1.33
CA LYS A 41 -5.93 3.08 -1.62
C LYS A 41 -4.99 2.89 -0.45
N VAL A 42 -3.75 2.49 -0.70
CA VAL A 42 -2.73 2.33 0.34
C VAL A 42 -1.58 3.28 0.12
N PHE A 43 -0.98 3.70 1.22
CA PHE A 43 0.12 4.65 1.26
C PHE A 43 1.30 4.02 1.97
N PHE A 44 2.47 4.16 1.36
CA PHE A 44 3.75 3.72 1.87
C PHE A 44 4.72 4.89 1.89
N GLU A 45 5.62 4.85 2.86
CA GLU A 45 6.75 5.76 2.96
C GLU A 45 8.04 4.98 3.05
N LYS A 46 9.10 5.50 2.46
CA LYS A 46 10.44 4.94 2.52
C LYS A 46 11.16 5.48 3.75
N ASP A 47 11.44 4.59 4.69
CA ASP A 47 12.22 4.91 5.89
C ASP A 47 13.69 5.23 5.53
N ALA A 48 14.43 5.84 6.46
CA ALA A 48 15.87 6.08 6.39
C ALA A 48 16.71 4.83 6.01
N LYS A 49 16.20 3.62 6.27
CA LYS A 49 16.83 2.35 5.84
C LYS A 49 16.45 1.90 4.43
N ALA A 50 15.86 2.78 3.61
CA ALA A 50 15.33 2.49 2.28
C ALA A 50 14.26 1.38 2.26
N LYS A 51 13.57 1.16 3.39
CA LYS A 51 12.49 0.19 3.51
C LYS A 51 11.15 0.89 3.37
N TRP A 52 10.28 0.37 2.52
CA TRP A 52 8.90 0.82 2.43
C TRP A 52 8.12 0.35 3.67
N GLN A 53 7.45 1.28 4.32
CA GLN A 53 6.63 1.06 5.50
C GLN A 53 5.19 1.44 5.17
N PHE A 54 4.27 0.57 5.55
CA PHE A 54 2.85 0.85 5.41
C PHE A 54 2.47 1.99 6.34
N LEU A 55 1.94 3.07 5.77
CA LEU A 55 1.56 4.27 6.51
C LEU A 55 0.09 4.21 6.90
N ARG A 56 -0.78 4.07 5.91
CA ARG A 56 -2.25 4.07 6.08
C ARG A 56 -2.94 3.53 4.83
N TYR A 57 -4.23 3.27 4.98
CA TYR A 57 -5.13 3.00 3.86
C TYR A 57 -6.35 3.92 3.93
N GLU A 58 -6.95 4.13 2.77
CA GLU A 58 -8.21 4.83 2.60
C GLU A 58 -9.14 3.93 1.80
N GLU A 59 -10.37 3.74 2.27
CA GLU A 59 -11.40 3.08 1.50
C GLU A 59 -11.87 4.03 0.40
N VAL A 60 -11.81 3.57 -0.84
CA VAL A 60 -12.30 4.30 -2.00
C VAL A 60 -13.77 3.92 -2.17
N LEU A 61 -14.63 4.67 -1.49
CA LEU A 61 -16.07 4.63 -1.73
C LEU A 61 -16.35 5.25 -3.10
N ARG A 62 -16.93 4.43 -3.99
CA ARG A 62 -17.31 4.82 -5.35
C ARG A 62 -18.52 5.76 -5.35
#